data_AF-A0A7J2S6L6-F1
#
_entry.id   AF-A0A7J2S6L6-F1
#
_cell.length_a   1.000
_cell.length_b   1.000
_cell.length_c   1.000
_cell.angle_alpha   90.00
_cell.angle_beta   90.00
_cell.angle_gamma   90.00
#
_symmetry.space_group_name_H-M   'P 1'
#
loop_
_entity.id
_entity.type
_entity.pdbx_description
1 polymer ?
#
loop_
_entity_poly.entity_id
_entity_poly.type
_entity_poly.pdbx_seq_one_letter_code
_entity_poly.pdbx_strand_id
1 'polypeptide(L)' 'MGKKPETDNSKKNPWTRQDEGDHYPSMREWWCVETLFKTIENNKKWSFKGSMAYEMENSYSFIIYNLFDVTSN' A
#
# COMPACT_ATOMS: atom_id res chain seq x y z
N MET A 1 -44.97 -2.07 7.01
CA MET A 1 -43.51 -2.20 7.13
C MET A 1 -42.88 -1.07 6.34
N GLY A 2 -42.32 -0.06 7.02
CA GLY A 2 -41.65 1.05 6.34
C GLY A 2 -40.38 0.54 5.65
N LYS A 3 -40.19 0.90 4.38
CA LYS A 3 -38.91 0.70 3.70
C LYS A 3 -37.85 1.45 4.49
N LYS A 4 -36.79 0.76 4.93
CA LYS A 4 -35.58 1.44 5.43
C LYS A 4 -35.10 2.38 4.32
N PRO A 5 -34.73 3.63 4.64
CA PRO A 5 -34.05 4.46 3.65
C PRO A 5 -32.78 3.70 3.23
N GLU A 6 -32.65 3.45 1.93
CA GLU A 6 -31.36 3.04 1.36
C GLU A 6 -30.39 4.17 1.68
N THR A 7 -29.46 3.91 2.59
CA THR A 7 -28.31 4.77 2.77
C THR A 7 -27.53 4.68 1.47
N ASP A 8 -27.64 5.72 0.65
CA ASP A 8 -26.80 5.92 -0.51
C ASP A 8 -25.35 6.06 -0.05
N ASN A 9 -24.70 4.91 0.15
CA ASN A 9 -23.29 4.79 0.51
C ASN A 9 -22.37 5.17 -0.67
N SER A 10 -22.91 5.74 -1.76
CA SER A 10 -22.15 6.27 -2.89
C SER A 10 -21.50 7.63 -2.62
N LYS A 11 -21.25 7.98 -1.35
CA LYS A 11 -20.14 8.89 -1.01
C LYS A 11 -18.84 8.18 -1.36
N LYS A 12 -18.60 8.23 -2.67
CA LYS A 12 -17.55 7.63 -3.46
C LYS A 12 -16.22 7.97 -2.83
N ASN A 13 -15.35 6.97 -2.87
CA ASN A 13 -13.94 7.12 -2.67
C ASN A 13 -13.45 8.51 -3.20
N PRO A 14 -12.93 9.40 -2.34
CA PRO A 14 -12.41 10.69 -2.80
C PRO A 14 -11.11 10.54 -3.59
N TRP A 15 -10.47 9.36 -3.50
CA TRP A 15 -9.27 9.02 -4.25
C TRP A 15 -9.60 8.79 -5.72
N THR A 16 -8.90 9.52 -6.56
CA THR A 16 -8.87 9.40 -8.01
C THR A 16 -7.63 8.62 -8.45
N ARG A 17 -7.57 8.23 -9.73
CA ARG A 17 -6.34 7.64 -10.29
C ARG A 17 -5.15 8.59 -10.29
N GLN A 18 -5.39 9.89 -10.21
CA GLN A 18 -4.32 10.88 -10.13
C GLN A 18 -3.57 10.76 -8.79
N ASP A 19 -4.25 10.36 -7.72
CA ASP A 19 -3.69 10.20 -6.38
C ASP A 19 -2.84 8.91 -6.21
N GLU A 20 -2.77 8.06 -7.25
CA GLU A 20 -1.91 6.87 -7.29
C GLU A 20 -0.50 7.17 -7.84
N GLY A 21 -0.28 8.38 -8.38
CA GLY A 21 0.99 8.79 -8.98
C GLY A 21 1.86 9.63 -8.05
N ASP A 22 2.90 10.24 -8.62
CA ASP A 22 3.81 11.10 -7.87
C ASP A 22 3.15 12.44 -7.50
N HIS A 23 3.39 12.90 -6.27
CA HIS A 23 2.76 14.10 -5.72
C HIS A 23 3.70 15.31 -5.70
N TYR A 24 4.03 15.87 -6.87
CA TYR A 24 4.84 17.10 -6.98
C TYR A 24 3.97 18.39 -7.00
N PRO A 25 4.32 19.43 -6.23
CA PRO A 25 5.43 19.50 -5.27
C PRO A 25 5.02 18.96 -3.89
N SER A 26 5.88 18.14 -3.30
CA SER A 26 5.83 17.72 -1.90
C SER A 26 7.24 17.68 -1.33
N MET A 27 7.37 17.92 -0.04
CA MET A 27 8.66 17.91 0.65
C MET A 27 9.29 16.51 0.62
N ARG A 28 8.44 15.48 0.75
CA ARG A 28 8.84 14.08 0.78
C ARG A 28 7.67 13.23 0.34
N GLU A 29 7.97 12.24 -0.49
CA GLU A 29 7.02 11.21 -0.89
C GLU A 29 7.42 9.86 -0.31
N TRP A 30 6.44 9.07 0.12
CA TRP A 30 6.65 7.81 0.82
C TRP A 30 5.72 6.73 0.27
N TRP A 31 6.32 5.59 -0.08
CA TRP A 31 5.68 4.42 -0.63
C TRP A 31 5.89 3.24 0.31
N CYS A 32 4.81 2.54 0.63
CA CYS A 32 4.82 1.34 1.47
C CYS A 32 4.09 0.20 0.78
N VAL A 33 4.70 -0.98 0.79
CA VAL A 33 4.09 -2.22 0.30
C VAL A 33 4.18 -3.26 1.40
N GLU A 34 3.04 -3.75 1.87
CA GLU A 34 2.95 -4.88 2.78
C GLU A 34 2.12 -5.99 2.14
N THR A 35 2.62 -7.22 2.17
CA THR A 35 1.86 -8.36 1.67
C THR A 35 2.21 -9.65 2.39
N LEU A 36 1.21 -10.52 2.49
CA LEU A 36 1.35 -11.92 2.83
C LEU A 36 1.07 -12.72 1.57
N PHE A 37 2.02 -13.57 1.18
CA PHE A 37 1.84 -14.41 0.00
C PHE A 37 2.33 -15.83 0.26
N LYS A 38 1.87 -16.72 -0.62
CA LYS A 38 2.22 -18.12 -0.61
C LYS A 38 2.81 -18.49 -1.96
N THR A 39 3.94 -19.18 -1.98
CA THR A 39 4.55 -19.67 -3.21
C THR A 39 3.71 -20.79 -3.82
N ILE A 40 3.71 -20.87 -5.15
CA ILE A 40 2.97 -21.90 -5.89
C ILE A 40 3.66 -23.26 -5.77
N GLU A 41 4.99 -23.29 -5.92
CA GLU A 41 5.76 -24.54 -6.04
C GLU A 41 5.89 -25.32 -4.72
N ASN A 42 6.23 -24.65 -3.63
CA ASN A 42 6.54 -25.29 -2.35
C ASN A 42 5.63 -24.87 -1.20
N ASN A 43 4.56 -24.13 -1.49
CA ASN A 43 3.54 -23.72 -0.53
C ASN A 43 4.07 -22.93 0.69
N LYS A 44 5.31 -22.40 0.63
CA LYS A 44 5.89 -21.56 1.67
C LYS A 44 5.11 -20.27 1.81
N LYS A 45 4.95 -19.82 3.06
CA LYS A 45 4.27 -18.58 3.39
C LYS A 45 5.32 -17.51 3.71
N TRP A 46 5.12 -16.32 3.18
CA TRP A 46 6.04 -15.21 3.33
C TRP A 46 5.32 -13.95 3.76
N SER A 47 5.99 -13.18 4.62
CA SER A 47 5.62 -11.81 4.95
C SER A 47 6.64 -10.86 4.34
N PHE A 48 6.19 -10.02 3.41
CA PHE A 48 6.99 -8.97 2.80
C PHE A 48 6.54 -7.60 3.27
N LYS A 49 7.50 -6.76 3.64
CA LYS A 49 7.31 -5.35 3.95
C LYS A 49 8.39 -4.52 3.27
N GLY A 50 8.02 -3.61 2.40
CA GLY A 50 8.91 -2.67 1.73
C GLY A 50 8.50 -1.24 2.02
N SER A 51 9.47 -0.37 2.22
CA SER A 51 9.29 1.06 2.46
C SER A 51 10.33 1.84 1.68
N MET A 52 9.89 2.83 0.92
CA MET A 52 10.74 3.72 0.13
C MET A 52 10.29 5.16 0.33
N ALA A 53 11.22 6.08 0.54
CA ALA A 53 10.90 7.51 0.48
C ALA A 53 12.00 8.28 -0.25
N TYR A 54 11.61 9.40 -0.85
CA TYR A 54 12.52 10.35 -1.48
C TYR A 54 12.05 11.79 -1.27
N GLU A 55 13.00 12.71 -1.29
CA GLU A 55 12.75 14.14 -1.42
C GLU A 55 12.90 14.52 -2.90
N MET A 56 12.01 15.36 -3.44
CA MET A 56 12.06 15.70 -4.87
C MET A 56 13.06 16.80 -5.22
N GLU A 57 13.46 17.60 -4.23
CA GLU A 57 14.41 18.70 -4.43
C GLU A 57 15.83 18.35 -3.97
N ASN A 58 16.01 17.26 -3.22
CA ASN A 58 17.30 16.81 -2.68
C ASN A 58 17.57 15.35 -3.06
N SER A 59 18.83 14.92 -3.01
CA SER A 59 19.22 13.53 -3.25
C SER A 59 18.96 12.57 -2.07
N TYR A 60 18.25 13.02 -1.03
CA TYR A 60 17.92 12.17 0.11
C TYR A 60 16.83 11.18 -0.25
N SER A 61 17.16 9.89 -0.16
CA SER A 61 16.22 8.79 -0.34
C SER A 61 16.60 7.60 0.53
N PHE A 62 15.63 6.73 0.80
CA PHE A 62 15.88 5.43 1.40
C PHE A 62 15.00 4.35 0.77
N ILE A 63 15.51 3.13 0.79
CA ILE A 63 14.75 1.91 0.50
C ILE A 63 15.10 0.90 1.59
N ILE A 64 14.10 0.38 2.27
CA ILE A 64 14.24 -0.67 3.28
C ILE A 64 13.20 -1.74 2.96
N TYR A 65 13.59 -3.01 2.99
CA TYR A 65 12.63 -4.10 2.90
C TYR A 65 13.00 -5.24 3.85
N ASN A 66 11.98 -5.97 4.26
CA ASN A 66 12.08 -7.17 5.07
C ASN A 66 11.24 -8.28 4.44
N LEU A 67 11.82 -9.49 4.39
CA LEU A 67 11.15 -10.70 3.93
C LEU A 67 11.33 -11.79 4.98
N PHE A 68 10.23 -12.24 5.57
CA PHE A 68 10.24 -13.27 6.61
C PHE A 68 9.56 -14.55 6.10
N ASP A 69 10.25 -15.70 6.24
CA ASP A 69 9.62 -17.02 6.10
C ASP A 69 8.73 -17.25 7.32
N VAL A 70 7.42 -17.34 7.10
CA VAL A 70 6.42 -17.54 8.15
C VAL A 70 5.70 -18.89 7.98
N THR A 71 6.34 -19.84 7.28
CA THR A 71 5.74 -21.15 6.97
C THR A 71 5.40 -21.95 8.22
N SER A 72 6.20 -21.81 9.28
CA SER A 72 6.11 -22.60 10.52
C SER A 72 5.38 -21.91 11.67
N ASN A 73 4.75 -20.75 11.42
CA ASN A 73 3.87 -20.07 12.39
C ASN A 73 2.41 -20.52 12.24
#